data_AF-A0A374TG16-F1
#
_entry.id   AF-A0A374TG16-F1
#
_cell.length_a   1.000
_cell.length_b   1.000
_cell.length_c   1.000
_cell.angle_alpha   90.00
_cell.angle_beta   90.00
_cell.angle_gamma   90.00
#
_symmetry.space_group_name_H-M   'P 1'
#
loop_
_entity.id
_entity.type
_entity.pdbx_description
1 polymer ?
#
loop_
_entity_poly.entity_id
_entity_poly.type
_entity_poly.pdbx_seq_one_letter_code
_entity_poly.pdbx_strand_id
1 'polypeptide(L)'
;MKKSNSNVLEFTTKFINSNFRIKVFGRTEDGKKINTLVGVSGILKLIGAELFNKFIKRALKAGLDACRCALRRGLVVTLYAK
;
A
#
# COMPACT_ATOMS: atom_id res chain seq x y z
N MET A 1 -23.51 -15.38 -0.73
CA MET A 1 -22.51 -14.28 -0.66
C MET A 1 -21.26 -14.71 -1.42
N LYS A 2 -20.90 -14.03 -2.51
CA LYS A 2 -19.68 -14.35 -3.29
C LYS A 2 -18.46 -14.04 -2.42
N LYS A 3 -17.71 -15.06 -1.98
CA LYS A 3 -16.35 -14.89 -1.47
C LYS A 3 -15.47 -14.44 -2.65
N SER A 4 -15.25 -13.14 -2.78
CA SER A 4 -14.20 -12.64 -3.67
C SER A 4 -12.87 -13.17 -3.16
N ASN A 5 -12.07 -13.81 -4.03
CA ASN A 5 -10.67 -14.16 -3.75
C ASN A 5 -9.89 -12.87 -3.47
N SER A 6 -9.91 -12.39 -2.22
CA SER A 6 -9.39 -11.11 -1.75
C SER A 6 -7.86 -11.08 -1.60
N ASN A 7 -7.14 -11.90 -2.36
CA ASN A 7 -5.69 -12.05 -2.30
C ASN A 7 -4.96 -11.84 -3.64
N VAL A 8 -5.66 -11.48 -4.71
CA VAL A 8 -5.02 -11.28 -6.02
C VAL A 8 -4.48 -9.85 -6.14
N LEU A 9 -3.16 -9.73 -6.30
CA LEU A 9 -2.53 -8.48 -6.72
C LEU A 9 -2.85 -8.28 -8.21
N GLU A 10 -3.45 -7.16 -8.58
CA GLU A 10 -3.75 -6.87 -9.99
C GLU A 10 -2.50 -6.45 -10.77
N PHE A 11 -1.50 -5.92 -10.07
CA PHE A 11 -0.24 -5.46 -10.66
C PHE A 11 0.88 -6.43 -10.32
N THR A 12 1.86 -6.58 -11.21
CA THR A 12 3.03 -7.41 -10.90
C THR A 12 3.91 -6.73 -9.85
N THR A 13 4.54 -7.53 -8.98
CA THR A 13 5.51 -7.03 -8.00
C THR A 13 6.66 -6.27 -8.67
N LYS A 14 7.08 -6.71 -9.86
CA LYS A 14 8.08 -6.02 -10.69
C LYS A 14 7.61 -4.63 -11.09
N PHE A 15 6.38 -4.50 -11.62
CA PHE A 15 5.81 -3.21 -11.98
C PHE A 15 5.80 -2.25 -10.78
N ILE A 16 5.31 -2.72 -9.63
CA ILE A 16 5.21 -1.87 -8.43
C ILE A 16 6.59 -1.43 -7.95
N ASN A 17 7.57 -2.34 -7.89
CA ASN A 17 8.91 -2.03 -7.43
C ASN A 17 9.67 -1.11 -8.40
N SER A 18 9.38 -1.17 -9.71
CA SER A 18 9.96 -0.28 -10.70
C SER A 18 9.39 1.14 -10.63
N ASN A 19 8.09 1.29 -10.34
CA ASN A 19 7.41 2.58 -10.41
C ASN A 19 7.27 3.29 -9.05
N PHE A 20 7.31 2.56 -7.93
CA PHE A 20 6.99 3.12 -6.62
C PHE A 20 8.00 2.78 -5.52
N ARG A 21 8.25 3.74 -4.62
CA ARG A 21 8.81 3.51 -3.27
C ARG A 21 7.68 3.62 -2.25
N ILE A 22 7.50 2.60 -1.42
CA ILE A 22 6.40 2.51 -0.47
C ILE A 22 6.92 2.85 0.92
N LYS A 23 6.37 3.90 1.54
CA LYS A 23 6.62 4.26 2.94
C LYS A 23 5.38 4.02 3.77
N VAL A 24 5.53 3.38 4.92
CA VAL A 24 4.46 3.22 5.90
C VAL A 24 4.80 3.98 7.16
N PHE A 25 3.86 4.79 7.62
CA PHE A 25 3.93 5.55 8.86
C PHE A 25 2.68 5.29 9.69
N GLY A 26 2.80 5.10 10.99
CA GLY A 26 1.64 5.02 11.88
C GLY A 26 1.86 4.13 13.08
N ARG A 27 0.76 3.52 13.55
CA ARG A 27 0.79 2.50 14.60
C ARG A 27 0.23 1.19 14.06
N THR A 28 0.89 0.08 14.40
CA THR A 28 0.35 -1.26 14.18
C THR A 28 -0.75 -1.56 15.21
N GLU A 29 -1.49 -2.65 15.01
CA GLU A 29 -2.49 -3.13 15.97
C GLU A 29 -1.88 -3.41 17.36
N ASP A 30 -0.61 -3.84 17.42
CA ASP A 30 0.16 -4.01 18.66
C ASP A 30 0.61 -2.68 19.33
N GLY A 31 0.19 -1.53 18.83
CA GLY A 31 0.55 -0.21 19.36
C GLY A 31 1.98 0.26 19.03
N LYS A 32 2.79 -0.57 18.35
CA LYS A 32 4.15 -0.20 17.92
C LYS A 32 4.11 0.87 16.83
N LYS A 33 4.97 1.89 16.96
CA LYS A 33 5.14 2.92 15.92
C LYS A 33 5.92 2.30 14.75
N ILE A 34 5.40 2.44 13.54
CA ILE A 34 6.06 2.08 12.29
C ILE A 34 6.37 3.37 11.54
N ASN A 35 7.61 3.53 11.09
CA ASN A 35 8.04 4.58 10.17
C ASN A 35 9.16 4.04 9.29
N THR A 36 8.80 3.18 8.33
CA THR A 36 9.77 2.43 7.53
C THR A 36 9.36 2.38 6.06
N LEU A 37 10.36 2.21 5.20
CA LEU A 37 10.13 1.79 3.82
C LEU A 37 9.83 0.30 3.82
N VAL A 38 8.84 -0.10 3.03
CA VAL A 38 8.41 -1.50 2.94
C VAL A 38 8.39 -1.95 1.48
N GLY A 39 8.63 -3.24 1.26
CA GLY A 39 8.38 -3.87 -0.03
C GLY A 39 6.92 -4.29 -0.21
N VAL A 40 6.62 -4.85 -1.38
CA VAL A 40 5.26 -5.34 -1.73
C VAL A 40 4.76 -6.41 -0.75
N SER A 41 5.62 -7.33 -0.33
CA SER A 41 5.25 -8.35 0.66
C SER A 41 4.93 -7.76 2.04
N GLY A 42 5.65 -6.71 2.45
CA GLY A 42 5.44 -6.03 3.74
C GLY A 42 4.11 -5.29 3.78
N ILE A 43 3.79 -4.54 2.72
CA ILE A 43 2.52 -3.81 2.66
C ILE A 43 1.32 -4.76 2.57
N LEU A 44 1.47 -5.89 1.87
CA LEU A 44 0.45 -6.93 1.78
C LEU A 44 0.09 -7.50 3.15
N LYS A 45 1.08 -7.77 4.00
CA LYS A 45 0.84 -8.23 5.38
C LYS A 45 0.12 -7.19 6.24
N LEU A 46 0.32 -5.90 5.96
CA LEU A 46 -0.26 -4.81 6.74
C LEU A 46 -1.71 -4.51 6.34
N ILE A 47 -1.99 -4.30 5.05
CA ILE A 47 -3.29 -3.82 4.58
C ILE A 47 -4.05 -4.81 3.67
N GLY A 48 -3.40 -5.89 3.22
CA GLY A 48 -3.98 -6.84 2.26
C GLY A 48 -3.92 -6.37 0.80
N ALA A 49 -4.15 -7.30 -0.12
CA ALA A 49 -4.05 -7.06 -1.57
C ALA A 49 -5.12 -6.10 -2.08
N GLU A 50 -6.36 -6.23 -1.59
CA GLU A 50 -7.51 -5.47 -2.08
C GLU A 50 -7.34 -3.95 -1.86
N LEU A 51 -6.97 -3.54 -0.64
CA LEU A 51 -6.71 -2.14 -0.31
C LEU A 51 -5.48 -1.62 -1.06
N PHE A 52 -4.44 -2.45 -1.19
CA PHE A 52 -3.22 -2.05 -1.87
C PHE A 52 -3.45 -1.80 -3.37
N ASN A 53 -4.24 -2.64 -4.05
CA ASN A 53 -4.64 -2.40 -5.44
C ASN A 53 -5.39 -1.07 -5.60
N LYS A 54 -6.30 -0.72 -4.67
CA LYS A 54 -7.00 0.58 -4.67
C LYS A 54 -6.01 1.75 -4.52
N PHE A 55 -4.97 1.60 -3.71
CA PHE A 55 -3.95 2.64 -3.52
C PHE A 55 -3.08 2.83 -4.76
N ILE A 56 -2.67 1.73 -5.43
CA ILE A 56 -1.90 1.81 -6.67
C ILE A 56 -2.73 2.49 -7.77
N LYS A 57 -3.99 2.08 -7.97
CA LYS A 57 -4.89 2.71 -8.93
C LYS A 57 -5.06 4.21 -8.66
N ARG A 58 -5.19 4.59 -7.39
CA ARG A 58 -5.25 6.00 -6.99
C ARG A 58 -3.95 6.75 -7.29
N ALA A 59 -2.80 6.17 -7.00
CA ALA A 59 -1.50 6.79 -7.28
C ALA A 59 -1.29 6.99 -8.79
N LEU A 60 -1.59 5.97 -9.60
CA LEU A 60 -1.52 6.05 -11.06
C LEU A 60 -2.48 7.11 -11.62
N LYS A 61 -3.71 7.18 -11.12
CA LYS A 61 -4.69 8.18 -11.55
C LYS A 61 -4.31 9.60 -11.12
N ALA A 62 -3.69 9.75 -9.95
CA ALA A 62 -3.28 11.05 -9.44
C ALA A 62 -2.10 11.63 -10.22
N GLY A 63 -1.16 10.77 -10.67
CA GLY A 63 0.01 11.22 -11.42
C GLY A 63 0.94 12.15 -10.64
N LEU A 64 0.92 12.06 -9.31
CA LEU A 64 1.71 12.89 -8.40
C LEU A 64 2.99 12.17 -7.97
N ASP A 65 4.03 12.94 -7.63
CA ASP A 65 5.29 12.41 -7.08
C ASP A 65 5.08 11.63 -5.77
N ALA A 66 4.07 11.99 -4.99
CA ALA A 66 3.72 11.30 -3.75
C ALA A 66 2.21 11.19 -3.56
N CYS A 67 1.71 9.96 -3.49
CA CYS A 67 0.30 9.66 -3.17
C CYS A 67 0.18 9.17 -1.72
N ARG A 68 -0.40 10.00 -0.86
CA ARG A 68 -0.66 9.69 0.56
C ARG A 68 -2.04 9.07 0.75
N CYS A 69 -2.07 7.84 1.26
CA CYS A 69 -3.26 7.07 1.60
C CYS A 69 -3.31 6.80 3.12
N ALA A 70 -4.17 7.52 3.84
CA ALA A 70 -4.36 7.34 5.28
C ALA A 70 -5.54 6.40 5.57
N LEU A 71 -5.33 5.40 6.44
CA LEU A 71 -6.36 4.53 6.97
C LEU A 71 -6.84 5.05 8.34
N ARG A 72 -8.11 4.80 8.66
CA ARG A 72 -8.73 5.22 9.93
C ARG A 72 -8.07 4.64 11.18
N ARG A 73 -7.37 3.51 11.06
CA ARG A 73 -6.60 2.88 12.17
C ARG A 73 -5.23 3.52 12.43
N GLY A 74 -5.00 4.74 11.94
CA GLY A 74 -3.76 5.49 12.19
C GLY A 74 -2.55 5.05 11.36
N LEU A 75 -2.74 4.19 10.36
CA LEU A 75 -1.70 3.77 9.41
C LEU A 75 -1.80 4.60 8.13
N VAL A 76 -0.67 5.13 7.67
CA VAL A 76 -0.54 5.99 6.52
C VAL A 76 0.46 5.36 5.57
N VAL A 77 0.02 5.08 4.36
CA VAL A 77 0.84 4.55 3.28
C VAL A 77 1.11 5.69 2.31
N THR A 78 2.37 5.95 2.00
CA THR A 78 2.76 6.92 0.98
C THR A 78 3.46 6.19 -0.15
N LEU A 79 2.93 6.34 -1.35
CA LEU A 79 3.51 5.82 -2.60
C LEU A 79 4.25 6.96 -3.28
N TYR A 80 5.57 6.90 -3.29
CA TYR A 80 6.41 7.85 -4.03
C TYR A 80 6.67 7.30 -5.43
N ALA A 81 6.42 8.09 -6.46
CA ALA A 81 6.83 7.76 -7.82
C ALA A 81 8.37 7.67 -7.90
N LYS A 82 8.86 6.80 -8.76
CA LYS A 82 10.29 6.63 -9.06
C LYS A 82 10.64 7.22 -10.41
#